data_AF-A0A7W7SKQ8-F1
#
_entry.id   AF-A0A7W7SKQ8-F1
#
_cell.length_a   1.000
_cell.length_b   1.000
_cell.length_c   1.000
_cell.angle_alpha   90.00
_cell.angle_beta   90.00
_cell.angle_gamma   90.00
#
_symmetry.space_group_name_H-M   'P 1'
#
loop_
_entity.id
_entity.type
_entity.pdbx_description
1 polymer ?
#
loop_
_entity_poly.entity_id
_entity_poly.type
_entity_poly.pdbx_seq_one_letter_code
_entity_poly.pdbx_strand_id
1 'polypeptide(L)'
;MSPLQVYPRLPAHVAEQRLAAHTGQAVEDLRRLSATTDLRASWYPTAPYRVAENDLRTLQETVRAISAEAGWPAPPTKTKGTAFDRKLAPALYRQMAIVPADAASEDVWSFLSLVLLPDIAFWRWPNEQRRPGYERIIGRPRNVFRRLWTRIHSLGEDLGAQLYEDEAVAILERPTLGAHPRVARAIAQGHLGMAGESGTARTEILRITARRLRRLAVVVSLETLDDAQLADLVERYTKEAIDQSRSPTDQVLSRGS
;
A
#
# COMPACT_ATOMS: atom_id res chain seq x y z
N MET A 1 -8.28 -12.79 21.53
CA MET A 1 -7.79 -11.77 20.57
C MET A 1 -6.81 -10.88 21.32
N SER A 2 -5.60 -10.69 20.81
CA SER A 2 -4.65 -9.74 21.40
C SER A 2 -5.23 -8.31 21.36
N PRO A 3 -5.01 -7.48 22.39
CA PRO A 3 -5.54 -6.13 22.40
C PRO A 3 -4.89 -5.28 21.29
N LEU A 4 -5.67 -4.36 20.72
CA LEU A 4 -5.15 -3.41 19.75
C LEU A 4 -4.13 -2.48 20.40
N GLN A 5 -3.05 -2.17 19.68
CA GLN A 5 -1.89 -1.43 20.16
C GLN A 5 -1.85 0.00 19.61
N VAL A 6 -1.40 0.91 20.45
CA VAL A 6 -1.02 2.28 20.07
C VAL A 6 0.46 2.31 19.76
N TYR A 7 0.85 3.06 18.73
CA TYR A 7 2.22 3.21 18.24
C TYR A 7 2.77 4.62 18.51
N PRO A 8 4.11 4.78 18.57
CA PRO A 8 4.75 6.08 18.66
C PRO A 8 4.43 6.96 17.44
N ARG A 9 4.23 8.25 17.68
CA ARG A 9 3.91 9.28 16.67
C ARG A 9 5.08 10.24 16.55
N LEU A 10 5.75 10.26 15.39
CA LEU A 10 6.81 11.19 15.09
C LEU A 10 6.24 12.50 14.50
N PRO A 11 6.40 13.67 15.15
CA PRO A 11 5.85 14.93 14.66
C PRO A 11 6.41 15.30 13.28
N ALA A 12 5.57 15.90 12.42
CA ALA A 12 5.92 16.22 11.03
C ALA A 12 7.25 16.99 10.85
N HIS A 13 7.52 18.01 11.66
CA HIS A 13 8.78 18.76 11.57
C HIS A 13 10.02 17.90 11.90
N VAL A 14 9.88 16.95 12.84
CA VAL A 14 10.94 15.99 13.18
C VAL A 14 11.11 14.97 12.05
N ALA A 15 10.01 14.53 11.45
CA ALA A 15 10.03 13.63 10.31
C ALA A 15 10.78 14.25 9.12
N GLU A 16 10.52 15.52 8.79
CA GLU A 16 11.25 16.24 7.73
C GLU A 16 12.74 16.39 8.05
N GLN A 17 13.10 16.71 9.30
CA GLN A 17 14.50 16.76 9.73
C GLN A 17 15.20 15.41 9.56
N ARG A 18 14.56 14.30 9.97
CA ARG A 18 15.11 12.95 9.81
C ARG A 18 15.20 12.54 8.34
N LEU A 19 14.19 12.87 7.52
CA LEU A 19 14.23 12.63 6.07
C LEU A 19 15.46 13.31 5.45
N ALA A 20 15.68 14.58 5.75
CA ALA A 20 16.83 15.34 5.25
C ALA A 20 18.16 14.71 5.71
N ALA A 21 18.26 14.35 6.99
CA ALA A 21 19.46 13.74 7.55
C ALA A 21 19.78 12.36 6.96
N HIS A 22 18.77 11.52 6.74
CA HIS A 22 18.93 10.14 6.26
C HIS A 22 19.14 10.06 4.74
N THR A 23 18.68 11.07 4.00
CA THR A 23 18.79 11.10 2.54
C THR A 23 20.25 11.08 2.08
N GLY A 24 20.61 10.07 1.29
CA GLY A 24 21.95 9.90 0.74
C GLY A 24 22.92 9.13 1.65
N GLN A 25 22.49 8.68 2.83
CA GLN A 25 23.29 7.77 3.65
C GLN A 25 23.23 6.33 3.11
N ALA A 26 24.26 5.53 3.40
CA ALA A 26 24.25 4.10 3.10
C ALA A 26 23.19 3.38 3.97
N VAL A 27 22.54 2.35 3.42
CA VAL A 27 21.44 1.64 4.12
C VAL A 27 21.93 0.90 5.36
N GLU A 28 23.20 0.50 5.39
CA GLU A 28 23.89 -0.09 6.53
C GLU A 28 24.12 0.93 7.65
N ASP A 29 24.34 2.19 7.31
CA ASP A 29 24.49 3.28 8.28
C ASP A 29 23.13 3.62 8.90
N LEU A 30 22.10 3.71 8.05
CA LEU A 30 20.72 3.85 8.50
C LEU A 30 20.30 2.69 9.43
N ARG A 31 20.80 1.48 9.19
CA ARG A 31 20.53 0.34 10.08
C ARG A 31 21.11 0.54 11.48
N ARG A 32 22.25 1.24 11.60
CA ARG A 32 22.84 1.59 12.91
C ARG A 32 22.11 2.73 13.60
N LEU A 33 21.44 3.60 12.84
CA LEU A 33 20.59 4.69 13.35
C LEU A 33 19.16 4.25 13.73
N SER A 34 18.77 3.06 13.31
CA SER A 34 17.47 2.45 13.62
C SER A 34 17.27 2.28 15.13
N ALA A 35 16.10 2.68 15.63
CA ALA A 35 15.77 2.66 17.05
C ALA A 35 14.30 2.29 17.29
N THR A 36 13.99 1.78 18.48
CA THR A 36 12.60 1.51 18.91
C THR A 36 11.95 2.69 19.62
N THR A 37 12.69 3.77 19.87
CA THR A 37 12.23 4.97 20.58
C THR A 37 12.83 6.25 19.97
N ASP A 38 12.13 7.37 20.13
CA ASP A 38 12.64 8.73 19.87
C ASP A 38 12.05 9.65 20.96
N LEU A 39 12.88 10.46 21.62
CA LEU A 39 12.45 11.35 22.71
C LEU A 39 11.44 12.41 22.26
N ARG A 40 11.39 12.71 20.97
CA ARG A 40 10.44 13.65 20.36
C ARG A 40 9.19 12.97 19.84
N ALA A 41 9.11 11.63 19.91
CA ALA A 41 7.89 10.91 19.58
C ALA A 41 6.86 11.07 20.70
N SER A 42 5.61 11.25 20.30
CA SER A 42 4.47 11.31 21.20
C SER A 42 3.64 10.03 21.09
N TRP A 43 2.59 9.93 21.92
CA TRP A 43 1.65 8.81 21.89
C TRP A 43 0.23 9.36 21.78
N TYR A 44 -0.71 8.54 21.34
CA TYR A 44 -2.12 8.88 21.47
C TYR A 44 -2.45 9.17 22.96
N PRO A 45 -3.09 10.30 23.31
CA PRO A 45 -3.19 10.74 24.71
C PRO A 45 -3.88 9.74 25.64
N THR A 46 -4.90 9.05 25.16
CA THR A 46 -5.69 8.07 25.93
C THR A 46 -5.29 6.63 25.61
N ALA A 47 -4.04 6.40 25.19
CA ALA A 47 -3.55 5.09 24.76
C ALA A 47 -3.71 4.01 25.84
N PRO A 48 -4.63 3.03 25.67
CA PRO A 48 -4.86 2.02 26.68
C PRO A 48 -3.74 0.96 26.70
N TYR A 49 -3.18 0.64 25.53
CA TYR A 49 -2.11 -0.34 25.36
C TYR A 49 -1.08 0.21 24.37
N ARG A 50 0.10 0.59 24.86
CA ARG A 50 1.21 1.03 24.01
C ARG A 50 2.00 -0.20 23.58
N VAL A 51 2.36 -0.27 22.30
CA VAL A 51 3.26 -1.31 21.78
C VAL A 51 4.55 -1.35 22.60
N ALA A 52 4.95 -2.53 23.05
CA ALA A 52 6.18 -2.66 23.81
C ALA A 52 7.40 -2.51 22.88
N GLU A 53 8.53 -2.02 23.42
CA GLU A 53 9.77 -1.95 22.63
C GLU A 53 10.21 -3.32 22.10
N ASN A 54 9.91 -4.39 22.84
CA ASN A 54 10.23 -5.74 22.39
C ASN A 54 9.43 -6.11 21.13
N ASP A 55 8.14 -5.75 21.05
CA ASP A 55 7.31 -5.99 19.88
C ASP A 55 7.79 -5.17 18.67
N LEU A 56 8.27 -3.95 18.91
CA LEU A 56 8.92 -3.12 17.89
C LEU A 56 10.23 -3.76 17.38
N ARG A 57 11.05 -4.36 18.26
CA ARG A 57 12.24 -5.13 17.88
C ARG A 57 11.87 -6.36 17.05
N THR A 58 10.88 -7.13 17.48
CA THR A 58 10.39 -8.29 16.72
C THR A 58 9.84 -7.88 15.35
N LEU A 59 9.23 -6.69 15.25
CA LEU A 59 8.80 -6.14 13.96
C LEU A 59 10.01 -5.80 13.08
N GLN A 60 11.06 -5.20 13.64
CA GLN A 60 12.30 -4.94 12.89
C GLN A 60 12.91 -6.23 12.34
N GLU A 61 13.01 -7.27 13.17
CA GLU A 61 13.54 -8.58 12.81
C GLU A 61 12.74 -9.20 11.67
N THR A 62 11.42 -9.19 11.77
CA THR A 62 10.50 -9.72 10.75
C THR A 62 10.70 -9.01 9.41
N VAL A 63 10.72 -7.66 9.42
CA VAL A 63 10.90 -6.88 8.20
C VAL A 63 12.28 -7.11 7.58
N ARG A 64 13.32 -7.19 8.41
CA ARG A 64 14.71 -7.41 7.97
C ARG A 64 14.93 -8.81 7.40
N ALA A 65 14.29 -9.83 7.96
CA ALA A 65 14.32 -11.19 7.41
C ALA A 65 13.73 -11.22 6.00
N ILE A 66 12.56 -10.60 5.81
CA ILE A 66 11.90 -10.51 4.49
C ILE A 66 12.74 -9.69 3.50
N SER A 67 13.40 -8.61 3.93
CA SER A 67 14.28 -7.83 3.04
C SER A 67 15.56 -8.58 2.67
N ALA A 68 16.11 -9.40 3.57
CA ALA A 68 17.29 -10.22 3.29
C ALA A 68 17.00 -11.25 2.20
N GLU A 69 15.84 -11.92 2.26
CA GLU A 69 15.38 -12.81 1.18
C GLU A 69 15.23 -12.10 -0.17
N ALA A 70 14.92 -10.79 -0.13
CA ALA A 70 14.79 -9.93 -1.30
C ALA A 70 16.12 -9.30 -1.76
N GLY A 71 17.25 -9.66 -1.14
CA GLY A 71 18.59 -9.28 -1.58
C GLY A 71 19.16 -8.01 -0.96
N TRP A 72 18.63 -7.54 0.18
CA TRP A 72 19.28 -6.50 0.98
C TRP A 72 20.74 -6.92 1.33
N PRO A 73 21.74 -6.02 1.30
CA PRO A 73 21.63 -4.56 1.14
C PRO A 73 21.67 -4.05 -0.31
N ALA A 74 21.90 -4.91 -1.30
CA ALA A 74 21.97 -4.48 -2.69
C ALA A 74 20.62 -3.86 -3.15
N PRO A 75 20.63 -2.80 -3.98
CA PRO A 75 19.40 -2.20 -4.48
C PRO A 75 18.46 -3.24 -5.12
N PRO A 76 17.17 -3.27 -4.75
CA PRO A 76 16.28 -4.31 -5.23
C PRO A 76 15.92 -4.05 -6.69
N THR A 77 15.89 -5.11 -7.50
CA THR A 77 15.23 -5.05 -8.82
C THR A 77 13.72 -4.87 -8.64
N LYS A 78 13.01 -4.40 -9.68
CA LYS A 78 11.54 -4.27 -9.64
C LYS A 78 10.84 -5.55 -9.20
N THR A 79 11.30 -6.71 -9.70
CA THR A 79 10.76 -8.03 -9.34
C THR A 79 10.99 -8.37 -7.87
N LYS A 80 12.21 -8.19 -7.36
CA LYS A 80 12.52 -8.47 -5.95
C LYS A 80 11.79 -7.51 -5.01
N GLY A 81 11.69 -6.22 -5.36
CA GLY A 81 10.92 -5.24 -4.60
C GLY A 81 9.42 -5.56 -4.55
N THR A 82 8.86 -6.10 -5.64
CA THR A 82 7.46 -6.57 -5.68
C THR A 82 7.27 -7.82 -4.80
N ALA A 83 8.20 -8.77 -4.86
CA ALA A 83 8.17 -9.98 -4.02
C ALA A 83 8.30 -9.63 -2.52
N PHE A 84 9.16 -8.68 -2.19
CA PHE A 84 9.28 -8.10 -0.85
C PHE A 84 7.95 -7.51 -0.38
N ASP A 85 7.34 -6.62 -1.16
CA ASP A 85 6.06 -5.98 -0.83
C ASP A 85 4.93 -7.00 -0.62
N ARG A 86 4.92 -8.08 -1.41
CA ARG A 86 3.93 -9.17 -1.32
C ARG A 86 4.07 -9.99 -0.04
N LYS A 87 5.29 -10.27 0.41
CA LYS A 87 5.56 -10.98 1.67
C LYS A 87 5.35 -10.08 2.88
N LEU A 88 5.79 -8.83 2.81
CA LEU A 88 5.76 -7.90 3.93
C LEU A 88 4.34 -7.47 4.30
N ALA A 89 3.46 -7.23 3.32
CA ALA A 89 2.12 -6.70 3.59
C ALA A 89 1.30 -7.53 4.60
N PRO A 90 1.10 -8.85 4.42
CA PRO A 90 0.36 -9.65 5.40
C PRO A 90 1.11 -9.77 6.74
N ALA A 91 2.44 -9.87 6.72
CA ALA A 91 3.25 -9.93 7.96
C ALA A 91 3.07 -8.65 8.81
N LEU A 92 3.18 -7.49 8.18
CA LEU A 92 2.98 -6.19 8.82
C LEU A 92 1.55 -6.06 9.39
N TYR A 93 0.53 -6.48 8.63
CA TYR A 93 -0.85 -6.43 9.08
C TYR A 93 -1.10 -7.31 10.32
N ARG A 94 -0.66 -8.56 10.28
CA ARG A 94 -0.85 -9.53 11.37
C ARG A 94 -0.11 -9.12 12.63
N GLN A 95 1.10 -8.60 12.50
CA GLN A 95 1.95 -8.30 13.65
C GLN A 95 1.59 -6.98 14.35
N MET A 96 1.14 -5.97 13.60
CA MET A 96 0.99 -4.64 14.21
C MET A 96 -0.18 -4.53 15.17
N ALA A 97 -1.30 -5.22 14.91
CA ALA A 97 -2.54 -5.09 15.69
C ALA A 97 -2.88 -3.62 16.05
N ILE A 98 -2.56 -2.68 15.17
CA ILE A 98 -2.60 -1.24 15.42
C ILE A 98 -4.05 -0.73 15.52
N VAL A 99 -4.30 0.21 16.44
CA VAL A 99 -5.62 0.87 16.52
C VAL A 99 -5.92 1.70 15.26
N PRO A 100 -7.18 1.77 14.80
CA PRO A 100 -7.53 2.51 13.58
C PRO A 100 -7.10 3.99 13.59
N ALA A 101 -7.18 4.65 14.76
CA ALA A 101 -6.79 6.05 14.91
C ALA A 101 -5.29 6.28 14.62
N ASP A 102 -4.44 5.34 15.01
CA ASP A 102 -2.99 5.39 14.74
C ASP A 102 -2.67 4.94 13.32
N ALA A 103 -3.38 3.93 12.81
CA ALA A 103 -3.25 3.51 11.42
C ALA A 103 -3.61 4.63 10.43
N ALA A 104 -4.48 5.57 10.82
CA ALA A 104 -4.80 6.77 10.04
C ALA A 104 -3.76 7.90 10.18
N SER A 105 -2.90 7.86 11.20
CA SER A 105 -1.97 8.94 11.56
C SER A 105 -0.69 8.90 10.74
N GLU A 106 -0.35 9.98 10.03
CA GLU A 106 0.91 10.08 9.28
C GLU A 106 2.13 9.94 10.21
N ASP A 107 2.04 10.50 11.41
CA ASP A 107 3.13 10.49 12.39
C ASP A 107 3.59 9.07 12.78
N VAL A 108 2.67 8.10 12.81
CA VAL A 108 3.01 6.69 13.11
C VAL A 108 3.81 6.10 11.97
N TRP A 109 3.36 6.30 10.74
CA TRP A 109 4.05 5.76 9.56
C TRP A 109 5.40 6.44 9.31
N SER A 110 5.51 7.73 9.65
CA SER A 110 6.78 8.47 9.68
C SER A 110 7.72 7.91 10.75
N PHE A 111 7.21 7.54 11.94
CA PHE A 111 8.02 6.86 12.95
C PHE A 111 8.56 5.52 12.43
N LEU A 112 7.70 4.71 11.79
CA LEU A 112 8.12 3.42 11.24
C LEU A 112 9.23 3.57 10.18
N SER A 113 9.12 4.54 9.27
CA SER A 113 10.06 4.71 8.15
C SER A 113 11.32 5.51 8.48
N LEU A 114 11.31 6.37 9.50
CA LEU A 114 12.43 7.26 9.81
C LEU A 114 13.12 6.95 11.15
N VAL A 115 12.50 6.16 12.01
CA VAL A 115 13.07 5.77 13.31
C VAL A 115 13.21 4.26 13.38
N LEU A 116 12.11 3.52 13.17
CA LEU A 116 12.10 2.08 13.36
C LEU A 116 12.90 1.34 12.28
N LEU A 117 12.63 1.61 11.00
CA LEU A 117 13.17 0.87 9.86
C LEU A 117 13.69 1.79 8.73
N PRO A 118 14.55 2.79 9.02
CA PRO A 118 15.09 3.67 7.99
C PRO A 118 15.95 2.92 6.97
N ASP A 119 16.66 1.88 7.39
CA ASP A 119 17.43 1.00 6.50
C ASP A 119 16.58 0.37 5.41
N ILE A 120 15.40 -0.13 5.77
CA ILE A 120 14.52 -0.81 4.83
C ILE A 120 13.69 0.17 4.01
N ALA A 121 13.25 1.27 4.62
CA ALA A 121 12.48 2.30 3.93
C ALA A 121 13.28 2.92 2.77
N PHE A 122 14.52 3.35 3.03
CA PHE A 122 15.39 3.95 2.03
C PHE A 122 15.98 2.93 1.05
N TRP A 123 16.21 1.68 1.47
CA TRP A 123 16.56 0.60 0.55
C TRP A 123 15.45 0.33 -0.48
N ARG A 124 14.19 0.30 -0.04
CA ARG A 124 13.05 0.03 -0.93
C ARG A 124 12.67 1.23 -1.80
N TRP A 125 12.82 2.44 -1.29
CA TRP A 125 12.49 3.69 -1.97
C TRP A 125 13.54 4.77 -1.67
N PRO A 126 14.69 4.78 -2.37
CA PRO A 126 15.72 5.78 -2.15
C PRO A 126 15.21 7.18 -2.54
N ASN A 127 15.68 8.21 -1.80
CA ASN A 127 15.38 9.62 -2.08
C ASN A 127 16.52 10.28 -2.88
N GLU A 128 16.90 9.69 -4.01
CA GLU A 128 18.08 10.10 -4.79
C GLU A 128 18.02 11.57 -5.22
N GLN A 129 16.81 12.05 -5.51
CA GLN A 129 16.55 13.43 -5.93
C GLN A 129 16.42 14.41 -4.76
N ARG A 130 16.67 13.96 -3.52
CA ARG A 130 16.62 14.78 -2.30
C ARG A 130 15.33 15.58 -2.17
N ARG A 131 14.19 14.97 -2.50
CA ARG A 131 12.89 15.63 -2.46
C ARG A 131 12.49 15.88 -1.00
N PRO A 132 12.16 17.13 -0.61
CA PRO A 132 11.52 17.38 0.68
C PRO A 132 10.13 16.74 0.72
N GLY A 133 9.66 16.33 1.88
CA GLY A 133 8.33 15.70 2.01
C GLY A 133 8.14 14.44 1.16
N TYR A 134 9.20 13.67 0.91
CA TYR A 134 9.16 12.52 -0.01
C TYR A 134 8.15 11.46 0.49
N GLU A 135 7.01 11.37 -0.20
CA GLU A 135 5.82 10.64 0.27
C GLU A 135 5.99 9.13 0.40
N ARG A 136 7.04 8.55 -0.20
CA ARG A 136 7.40 7.15 -0.02
C ARG A 136 8.01 6.87 1.35
N ILE A 137 8.56 7.90 1.98
CA ILE A 137 9.23 7.83 3.28
C ILE A 137 8.42 8.55 4.36
N ILE A 138 7.94 9.78 4.13
CA ILE A 138 7.02 10.43 5.07
C ILE A 138 5.72 9.63 5.15
N GLY A 139 5.06 9.60 6.31
CA GLY A 139 3.88 8.78 6.61
C GLY A 139 2.58 9.07 5.83
N ARG A 140 2.67 9.78 4.70
CA ARG A 140 1.57 10.01 3.75
C ARG A 140 1.03 8.70 3.17
N PRO A 141 -0.12 8.68 2.46
CA PRO A 141 -0.74 7.45 1.96
C PRO A 141 0.20 6.52 1.16
N ARG A 142 1.17 7.08 0.41
CA ARG A 142 2.14 6.33 -0.41
C ARG A 142 3.37 5.81 0.35
N ASN A 143 3.42 6.03 1.67
CA ASN A 143 4.50 5.58 2.54
C ASN A 143 4.74 4.08 2.37
N VAL A 144 6.02 3.69 2.39
CA VAL A 144 6.50 2.33 2.13
C VAL A 144 5.76 1.25 2.93
N PHE A 145 5.44 1.51 4.21
CA PHE A 145 4.76 0.58 5.11
C PHE A 145 3.25 0.81 5.14
N ARG A 146 2.81 2.07 5.22
CA ARG A 146 1.38 2.44 5.29
C ARG A 146 0.58 1.82 4.16
N ARG A 147 1.07 1.94 2.92
CA ARG A 147 0.37 1.44 1.73
C ARG A 147 0.18 -0.08 1.80
N LEU A 148 1.16 -0.80 2.35
CA LEU A 148 1.14 -2.26 2.44
C LEU A 148 0.12 -2.71 3.49
N TRP A 149 0.15 -2.08 4.67
CA TRP A 149 -0.81 -2.36 5.74
C TRP A 149 -2.24 -2.01 5.34
N THR A 150 -2.45 -0.81 4.80
CA THR A 150 -3.79 -0.29 4.41
C THR A 150 -4.45 -1.18 3.36
N ARG A 151 -3.65 -1.70 2.42
CA ARG A 151 -4.11 -2.63 1.40
C ARG A 151 -4.69 -3.91 1.99
N ILE A 152 -3.99 -4.52 2.94
CA ILE A 152 -4.46 -5.75 3.61
C ILE A 152 -5.67 -5.46 4.51
N HIS A 153 -5.63 -4.36 5.24
CA HIS A 153 -6.75 -3.94 6.09
C HIS A 153 -8.05 -3.77 5.28
N SER A 154 -7.96 -3.15 4.11
CA SER A 154 -9.14 -2.86 3.27
C SER A 154 -9.63 -4.10 2.52
N LEU A 155 -8.72 -4.88 1.94
CA LEU A 155 -9.05 -5.94 0.98
C LEU A 155 -9.00 -7.36 1.58
N GLY A 156 -8.44 -7.52 2.78
CA GLY A 156 -8.09 -8.84 3.32
C GLY A 156 -6.74 -9.34 2.81
N GLU A 157 -6.20 -10.36 3.47
CA GLU A 157 -4.88 -10.94 3.13
C GLU A 157 -4.87 -11.54 1.72
N ASP A 158 -5.91 -12.29 1.36
CA ASP A 158 -5.96 -13.03 0.09
C ASP A 158 -5.94 -12.11 -1.14
N LEU A 159 -6.84 -11.13 -1.19
CA LEU A 159 -6.92 -10.18 -2.30
C LEU A 159 -5.77 -9.17 -2.25
N GLY A 160 -5.49 -8.62 -1.06
CA GLY A 160 -4.49 -7.57 -0.88
C GLY A 160 -3.07 -8.00 -1.21
N ALA A 161 -2.71 -9.28 -0.99
CA ALA A 161 -1.39 -9.79 -1.33
C ALA A 161 -1.20 -10.08 -2.83
N GLN A 162 -2.28 -10.26 -3.58
CA GLN A 162 -2.23 -10.61 -5.01
C GLN A 162 -2.22 -9.40 -5.96
N LEU A 163 -2.71 -8.26 -5.51
CA LEU A 163 -2.72 -7.02 -6.30
C LEU A 163 -1.33 -6.39 -6.39
N TYR A 164 -1.00 -5.90 -7.59
CA TYR A 164 0.12 -5.00 -7.80
C TYR A 164 -0.16 -3.64 -7.17
N GLU A 165 0.89 -2.85 -6.95
CA GLU A 165 0.77 -1.54 -6.32
C GLU A 165 -0.19 -0.61 -7.06
N ASP A 166 -0.02 -0.47 -8.38
CA ASP A 166 -0.86 0.42 -9.20
C ASP A 166 -2.33 -0.01 -9.22
N GLU A 167 -2.59 -1.31 -9.04
CA GLU A 167 -3.94 -1.86 -9.00
C GLU A 167 -4.61 -1.60 -7.67
N ALA A 168 -3.88 -1.81 -6.56
CA ALA A 168 -4.36 -1.44 -5.24
C ALA A 168 -4.63 0.07 -5.17
N VAL A 169 -3.78 0.90 -5.76
CA VAL A 169 -3.98 2.35 -5.87
C VAL A 169 -5.23 2.69 -6.70
N ALA A 170 -5.45 2.01 -7.83
CA ALA A 170 -6.61 2.25 -8.69
C ALA A 170 -7.95 1.99 -7.97
N ILE A 171 -7.96 1.12 -6.97
CA ILE A 171 -9.13 0.79 -6.14
C ILE A 171 -9.20 1.69 -4.91
N LEU A 172 -8.14 1.72 -4.09
CA LEU A 172 -8.17 2.25 -2.73
C LEU A 172 -8.00 3.78 -2.65
N GLU A 173 -7.21 4.40 -3.54
CA GLU A 173 -7.04 5.87 -3.54
C GLU A 173 -8.20 6.60 -4.24
N ARG A 174 -9.27 5.88 -4.62
CA ARG A 174 -10.49 6.45 -5.20
C ARG A 174 -11.57 6.48 -4.13
N PRO A 175 -11.96 7.65 -3.58
CA PRO A 175 -12.98 7.70 -2.53
C PRO A 175 -14.27 6.97 -2.91
N THR A 176 -14.71 7.09 -4.16
CA THR A 176 -15.92 6.46 -4.68
C THR A 176 -15.88 4.93 -4.72
N LEU A 177 -14.69 4.30 -4.71
CA LEU A 177 -14.53 2.85 -4.79
C LEU A 177 -13.94 2.26 -3.51
N GLY A 178 -12.93 2.93 -2.95
CA GLY A 178 -12.14 2.47 -1.81
C GLY A 178 -12.74 2.81 -0.44
N ALA A 179 -13.71 3.73 -0.34
CA ALA A 179 -14.31 4.09 0.95
C ALA A 179 -15.13 2.95 1.58
N HIS A 180 -15.66 2.03 0.76
CA HIS A 180 -16.44 0.90 1.22
C HIS A 180 -15.68 -0.42 0.96
N PRO A 181 -15.22 -1.13 2.02
CA PRO A 181 -14.48 -2.37 1.87
C PRO A 181 -15.19 -3.44 1.04
N ARG A 182 -16.52 -3.54 1.13
CA ARG A 182 -17.32 -4.48 0.30
C ARG A 182 -17.15 -4.21 -1.20
N VAL A 183 -17.31 -2.94 -1.61
CA VAL A 183 -17.14 -2.52 -3.01
C VAL A 183 -15.70 -2.73 -3.46
N ALA A 184 -14.71 -2.31 -2.67
CA ALA A 184 -13.30 -2.47 -3.00
C ALA A 184 -12.90 -3.95 -3.18
N ARG A 185 -13.42 -4.85 -2.32
CA ARG A 185 -13.18 -6.29 -2.40
C ARG A 185 -13.84 -6.91 -3.62
N ALA A 186 -15.09 -6.55 -3.93
CA ALA A 186 -15.77 -7.04 -5.14
C ALA A 186 -14.99 -6.67 -6.41
N ILE A 187 -14.48 -5.43 -6.50
CA ILE A 187 -13.63 -4.98 -7.62
C ILE A 187 -12.34 -5.79 -7.70
N ALA A 188 -11.65 -5.97 -6.57
CA ALA A 188 -10.41 -6.74 -6.52
C ALA A 188 -10.63 -8.22 -6.90
N GLN A 189 -11.71 -8.83 -6.43
CA GLN A 189 -12.05 -10.21 -6.71
C GLN A 189 -12.36 -10.43 -8.19
N GLY A 190 -13.24 -9.60 -8.78
CA GLY A 190 -13.54 -9.68 -10.20
C GLY A 190 -12.29 -9.46 -11.05
N HIS A 191 -11.50 -8.43 -10.73
CA HIS A 191 -10.24 -8.15 -11.42
C HIS A 191 -9.28 -9.35 -11.42
N LEU A 192 -9.01 -9.93 -10.25
CA LEU A 192 -8.09 -11.07 -10.12
C LEU A 192 -8.64 -12.33 -10.80
N GLY A 193 -9.96 -12.53 -10.79
CA GLY A 193 -10.62 -13.69 -11.40
C GLY A 193 -10.64 -13.67 -12.94
N MET A 194 -10.72 -12.49 -13.57
CA MET A 194 -10.88 -12.41 -15.04
C MET A 194 -9.65 -11.86 -15.77
N ALA A 195 -8.97 -10.87 -15.19
CA ALA A 195 -7.94 -10.13 -15.94
C ALA A 195 -6.66 -10.95 -16.16
N GLY A 196 -6.39 -11.93 -15.30
CA GLY A 196 -5.21 -12.80 -15.39
C GLY A 196 -5.18 -13.67 -16.65
N GLU A 197 -6.35 -14.04 -17.17
CA GLU A 197 -6.50 -14.95 -18.32
C GLU A 197 -6.70 -14.21 -19.65
N SER A 198 -6.77 -12.88 -19.60
CA SER A 198 -7.21 -12.06 -20.74
C SER A 198 -6.17 -11.92 -21.86
N GLY A 199 -4.88 -12.20 -21.59
CA GLY A 199 -3.75 -11.94 -22.50
C GLY A 199 -3.34 -10.47 -22.60
N THR A 200 -4.10 -9.57 -21.97
CA THR A 200 -3.86 -8.12 -21.90
C THR A 200 -3.20 -7.75 -20.58
N ALA A 201 -2.51 -6.60 -20.53
CA ALA A 201 -1.98 -6.07 -19.27
C ALA A 201 -3.12 -5.84 -18.25
N ARG A 202 -3.25 -6.73 -17.26
CA ARG A 202 -4.29 -6.70 -16.22
C ARG A 202 -4.50 -5.32 -15.60
N THR A 203 -3.43 -4.58 -15.32
CA THR A 203 -3.51 -3.22 -14.76
C THR A 203 -4.33 -2.27 -15.62
N GLU A 204 -4.26 -2.38 -16.96
CA GLU A 204 -5.03 -1.52 -17.87
C GLU A 204 -6.52 -1.85 -17.84
N ILE A 205 -6.87 -3.14 -17.83
CA ILE A 205 -8.25 -3.60 -17.66
C ILE A 205 -8.84 -2.99 -16.39
N LEU A 206 -8.13 -3.08 -15.25
CA LEU A 206 -8.59 -2.50 -14.00
C LEU A 206 -8.80 -0.99 -14.09
N ARG A 207 -7.92 -0.25 -14.78
CA ARG A 207 -8.07 1.21 -14.95
C ARG A 207 -9.32 1.54 -15.75
N ILE A 208 -9.64 0.78 -16.78
CA ILE A 208 -10.87 0.94 -17.59
C ILE A 208 -12.10 0.60 -16.73
N THR A 209 -12.10 -0.55 -16.06
CA THR A 209 -13.18 -0.99 -15.17
C THR A 209 -13.44 0.04 -14.06
N ALA A 210 -12.41 0.45 -13.33
CA ALA A 210 -12.52 1.43 -12.25
C ALA A 210 -13.06 2.78 -12.74
N ARG A 211 -12.68 3.22 -13.96
CA ARG A 211 -13.22 4.45 -14.55
C ARG A 211 -14.71 4.33 -14.82
N ARG A 212 -15.19 3.20 -15.34
CA ARG A 212 -16.61 2.95 -15.63
C ARG A 212 -17.43 2.86 -14.36
N LEU A 213 -16.96 2.11 -13.38
CA LEU A 213 -17.59 2.02 -12.05
C LEU A 213 -17.71 3.39 -11.39
N ARG A 214 -16.68 4.24 -11.47
CA ARG A 214 -16.75 5.61 -10.93
C ARG A 214 -17.77 6.48 -11.65
N ARG A 215 -17.95 6.33 -12.96
CA ARG A 215 -18.99 7.05 -13.70
C ARG A 215 -20.38 6.59 -13.27
N LEU A 216 -20.56 5.29 -13.09
CA LEU A 216 -21.82 4.73 -12.60
C LEU A 216 -22.11 5.19 -11.16
N ALA A 217 -21.10 5.24 -10.31
CA ALA A 217 -21.23 5.62 -8.90
C ALA A 217 -21.70 7.08 -8.69
N VAL A 218 -21.77 7.89 -9.75
CA VAL A 218 -22.39 9.23 -9.71
C VAL A 218 -23.91 9.14 -9.63
N VAL A 219 -24.51 8.10 -10.21
CA VAL A 219 -25.96 7.92 -10.33
C VAL A 219 -26.49 6.70 -9.57
N VAL A 220 -25.61 5.77 -9.19
CA VAL A 220 -25.94 4.58 -8.41
C VAL A 220 -25.09 4.54 -7.14
N SER A 221 -25.74 4.32 -6.00
CA SER A 221 -25.06 4.02 -4.73
C SER A 221 -24.56 2.57 -4.76
N LEU A 222 -23.25 2.38 -4.97
CA LEU A 222 -22.67 1.04 -5.08
C LEU A 222 -22.77 0.26 -3.76
N GLU A 223 -22.78 0.96 -2.63
CA GLU A 223 -22.89 0.39 -1.29
C GLU A 223 -24.27 -0.17 -0.96
N THR A 224 -25.32 0.23 -1.70
CA THR A 224 -26.68 -0.35 -1.57
C THR A 224 -26.86 -1.67 -2.30
N LEU A 225 -25.95 -2.00 -3.23
CA LEU A 225 -26.00 -3.26 -3.95
C LEU A 225 -25.63 -4.42 -3.02
N ASP A 226 -26.30 -5.55 -3.19
CA ASP A 226 -25.89 -6.79 -2.54
C ASP A 226 -24.62 -7.38 -3.20
N ASP A 227 -24.06 -8.42 -2.57
CA ASP A 227 -22.79 -8.99 -3.03
C ASP A 227 -22.90 -9.64 -4.43
N ALA A 228 -24.06 -10.20 -4.79
CA ALA A 228 -24.29 -10.79 -6.10
C ALA A 228 -24.42 -9.70 -7.18
N GLN A 229 -25.18 -8.64 -6.90
CA GLN A 229 -25.31 -7.48 -7.77
C GLN A 229 -23.97 -6.77 -8.01
N LEU A 230 -23.14 -6.64 -6.96
CA LEU A 230 -21.80 -6.09 -7.07
C LEU A 230 -20.89 -6.97 -7.93
N ALA A 231 -20.92 -8.29 -7.71
CA ALA A 231 -20.14 -9.23 -8.50
C ALA A 231 -20.53 -9.16 -9.99
N ASP A 232 -21.81 -9.26 -10.32
CA ASP A 232 -22.33 -9.16 -11.68
C ASP A 232 -21.95 -7.84 -12.37
N LEU A 233 -22.01 -6.74 -11.61
CA LEU A 233 -21.67 -5.41 -12.11
C LEU A 233 -20.18 -5.29 -12.44
N VAL A 234 -19.32 -5.75 -11.52
CA VAL A 234 -17.85 -5.75 -11.72
C VAL A 234 -17.48 -6.69 -12.85
N GLU A 235 -18.08 -7.87 -12.93
CA GLU A 235 -17.88 -8.84 -13.99
C GLU A 235 -18.18 -8.25 -15.36
N ARG A 236 -19.38 -7.66 -15.50
CA ARG A 236 -19.82 -7.01 -16.74
C ARG A 236 -18.83 -5.95 -17.21
N TYR A 237 -18.46 -5.00 -16.35
CA TYR A 237 -17.55 -3.93 -16.76
C TYR A 237 -16.12 -4.41 -17.01
N THR A 238 -15.67 -5.46 -16.33
CA THR A 238 -14.35 -6.04 -16.58
C THR A 238 -14.32 -6.79 -17.90
N LYS A 239 -15.38 -7.55 -18.23
CA LYS A 239 -15.52 -8.20 -19.53
C LYS A 239 -15.52 -7.20 -20.67
N GLU A 240 -16.34 -6.15 -20.57
CA GLU A 240 -16.36 -5.09 -21.59
C GLU A 240 -15.02 -4.33 -21.69
N ALA A 241 -14.25 -4.24 -20.60
CA ALA A 241 -12.91 -3.67 -20.62
C ALA A 241 -11.91 -4.59 -21.33
N ILE A 242 -11.97 -5.91 -21.11
CA ILE A 242 -11.19 -6.92 -21.82
C ILE A 242 -11.48 -6.86 -23.32
N ASP A 243 -12.76 -6.83 -23.70
CA ASP A 243 -13.18 -6.78 -25.10
C ASP A 243 -12.65 -5.51 -25.78
N GLN A 244 -12.75 -4.35 -25.11
CA GLN A 244 -12.17 -3.10 -25.61
C GLN A 244 -10.65 -3.19 -25.79
N SER A 245 -9.94 -3.81 -24.86
CA SER A 245 -8.48 -3.93 -24.92
C SER A 245 -7.98 -4.95 -25.96
N ARG A 246 -8.83 -5.88 -26.40
CA ARG A 246 -8.54 -6.83 -27.50
C ARG A 246 -8.71 -6.21 -28.89
N SER A 247 -9.36 -5.05 -29.00
CA SER A 247 -9.64 -4.38 -30.28
C SER A 247 -8.66 -3.26 -30.73
N PRO A 248 -7.32 -3.33 -30.61
CA PRO A 248 -6.46 -2.28 -31.16
C PRO A 248 -5.86 -2.61 -32.54
N THR A 249 -6.66 -2.94 -33.58
CA THR A 249 -6.20 -2.92 -35.01
C THR A 249 -7.30 -2.72 -36.07
N ASP A 250 -8.31 -1.85 -35.91
CA ASP A 250 -9.23 -1.54 -37.04
C ASP A 250 -9.57 -0.06 -37.26
N GLN A 251 -9.01 0.86 -36.47
CA GLN A 251 -9.30 2.31 -36.63
C GLN A 251 -8.21 3.13 -37.33
N VAL A 252 -7.11 2.52 -37.78
CA VAL A 252 -6.05 3.24 -38.54
C VAL A 252 -6.16 3.05 -40.06
N LEU A 253 -6.93 2.07 -40.56
CA LEU A 253 -7.10 1.84 -42.01
C LEU A 253 -8.30 2.57 -42.65
N SER A 254 -9.12 3.31 -41.87
CA SER A 254 -10.26 4.07 -42.41
C SER A 254 -10.00 5.59 -42.54
N ARG A 255 -8.76 6.06 -42.37
CA ARG A 255 -8.37 7.47 -42.63
C ARG A 255 -7.30 7.60 -43.71
N GLY A 256 -7.36 6.73 -44.71
CA GLY A 256 -6.51 6.77 -45.88
C GLY A 256 -7.24 6.23 -47.11
N SER A 257 -8.23 6.97 -47.59
CA SER A 257 -8.74 6.91 -48.97
C SER A 257 -9.40 8.24 -49.30
#